data_AF-A0AB39SUR4-F1
#
_entry.id   AF-A0AB39SUR4-F1
#
_cell.length_a   1.000
_cell.length_b   1.000
_cell.length_c   1.000
_cell.angle_alpha   90.00
_cell.angle_beta   90.00
_cell.angle_gamma   90.00
#
_symmetry.space_group_name_H-M   'P 1'
#
loop_
_entity.id
_entity.type
_entity.pdbx_description
1 polymer ?
#
loop_
_entity_poly.entity_id
_entity_poly.type
_entity_poly.pdbx_seq_one_letter_code
_entity_poly.pdbx_strand_id
1 'polypeptide(L)' 'MAMLLGWGAQQLQAVIGTLDPEQAVKIQQAYPLAFFDEHLRHRRGHLLGVPSPAFPAVTFLP' A
#
# COMPACT_ATOMS: atom_id res chain seq x y z
N MET A 1 7.32 4.12 16.18
CA MET A 1 8.16 2.99 15.71
C MET A 1 9.51 3.47 15.17
N ALA A 2 9.60 4.42 14.24
CA ALA A 2 10.89 4.95 13.75
C ALA A 2 11.80 5.58 14.84
N MET A 3 11.23 6.34 15.77
CA MET A 3 11.98 6.90 16.92
C MET A 3 12.61 5.85 17.83
N LEU A 4 12.05 4.63 17.90
CA LEU A 4 12.58 3.56 18.77
C LEU A 4 13.87 2.95 18.23
N LEU A 5 14.17 3.15 16.94
CA LEU A 5 15.38 2.66 16.28
C LEU A 5 16.49 3.72 16.20
N GLY A 6 16.23 4.95 16.68
CA GLY A 6 17.16 6.08 16.57
C GLY A 6 17.40 6.56 15.14
N TRP A 7 16.53 6.19 14.19
CA TRP A 7 16.69 6.53 12.78
C TRP A 7 16.30 7.98 12.51
N GLY A 8 17.18 8.70 11.80
CA GLY A 8 16.89 10.03 11.26
C GLY A 8 15.92 9.98 10.07
N ALA A 9 15.31 11.11 9.73
CA ALA A 9 14.33 11.20 8.63
C ALA A 9 14.89 10.70 7.29
N GLN A 10 16.18 10.93 6.99
CA GLN A 10 16.81 10.42 5.77
C GLN A 10 16.96 8.89 5.77
N GLN A 11 17.30 8.28 6.90
CA GLN A 11 17.39 6.82 7.02
C GLN A 11 16.00 6.18 6.88
N LEU A 12 14.97 6.83 7.42
CA LEU A 12 13.60 6.35 7.29
C LEU A 12 13.14 6.37 5.82
N GLN A 13 13.44 7.44 5.09
CA GLN A 13 13.15 7.52 3.65
C GLN A 13 13.94 6.52 2.81
N ALA A 14 15.20 6.22 3.17
CA ALA A 14 16.00 5.23 2.45
C ALA A 14 15.42 3.80 2.57
N VAL A 15 14.77 3.49 3.70
CA VAL A 15 14.23 2.15 3.98
C VAL A 15 12.77 2.02 3.54
N ILE A 16 11.94 3.03 3.79
CA ILE A 16 10.50 3.00 3.50
C ILE A 16 10.20 3.53 2.08
N GLY A 17 11.16 4.24 1.49
CA GLY A 17 10.98 4.97 0.23
C GLY A 17 10.43 6.37 0.46
N THR A 18 10.12 7.05 -0.65
CA THR A 18 9.57 8.42 -0.67
C THR A 18 8.04 8.45 -0.71
N LEU A 19 7.39 7.30 -0.57
CA LEU A 19 5.93 7.21 -0.56
C LEU A 19 5.39 7.92 0.70
N ASP A 20 4.38 8.77 0.48
CA ASP A 20 3.67 9.41 1.58
C ASP A 20 3.15 8.35 2.60
N PRO A 21 3.45 8.49 3.90
CA PRO A 21 3.07 7.49 4.89
C PRO A 21 1.56 7.25 4.98
N GLU A 22 0.73 8.28 4.77
CA GLU A 22 -0.72 8.10 4.80
C GLU A 22 -1.21 7.32 3.57
N GLN A 23 -0.64 7.59 2.40
CA GLN A 23 -0.88 6.79 1.19
C GLN A 23 -0.45 5.33 1.40
N ALA A 24 0.71 5.11 2.02
CA ALA A 24 1.20 3.75 2.31
C ALA A 24 0.21 2.97 3.17
N VAL A 25 -0.30 3.57 4.25
CA VAL A 25 -1.31 2.93 5.12
C VAL A 25 -2.60 2.64 4.35
N LYS A 26 -3.08 3.58 3.54
CA LYS A 26 -4.31 3.39 2.73
C LYS A 26 -4.18 2.24 1.74
N ILE A 27 -3.04 2.14 1.04
CA ILE A 27 -2.75 1.02 0.12
C ILE A 27 -2.72 -0.31 0.89
N GLN A 28 -2.00 -0.35 2.01
CA GLN A 28 -1.88 -1.53 2.87
C GLN A 28 -3.21 -1.98 3.48
N GLN A 29 -4.20 -1.10 3.63
CA GLN A 29 -5.54 -1.46 4.07
C GLN A 29 -6.43 -1.91 2.90
N ALA A 30 -6.42 -1.17 1.80
CA ALA A 30 -7.36 -1.36 0.69
C ALA A 30 -7.07 -2.63 -0.12
N TYR A 31 -5.79 -2.92 -0.43
CA TYR A 31 -5.44 -4.05 -1.28
C TYR A 31 -5.62 -5.40 -0.58
N PRO A 32 -5.20 -5.59 0.68
CA PRO A 32 -5.52 -6.81 1.42
C PRO A 32 -7.03 -7.00 1.63
N LEU A 33 -7.78 -5.94 1.90
CA LEU A 33 -9.24 -6.04 2.00
C LEU A 33 -9.85 -6.50 0.67
N ALA A 34 -9.45 -5.91 -0.46
CA ALA A 34 -9.93 -6.32 -1.78
C ALA A 34 -9.60 -7.79 -2.08
N PHE A 35 -8.39 -8.25 -1.71
CA PHE A 35 -7.99 -9.65 -1.83
C PHE A 35 -8.93 -10.57 -1.04
N PHE A 36 -9.16 -10.28 0.24
CA PHE A 36 -10.04 -11.12 1.06
C PHE A 36 -11.51 -11.03 0.62
N ASP A 37 -11.97 -9.86 0.18
CA ASP A 37 -13.32 -9.72 -0.36
C ASP A 37 -13.54 -10.59 -1.60
N GLU A 38 -12.56 -10.63 -2.52
CA GLU A 38 -12.65 -11.47 -3.72
C GLU A 38 -12.55 -12.96 -3.39
N HIS A 39 -11.56 -13.36 -2.57
CA HIS A 39 -11.23 -14.78 -2.36
C HIS A 39 -12.04 -15.46 -1.23
N LEU A 40 -12.47 -14.72 -0.21
CA LEU A 40 -13.18 -15.29 0.94
C LEU A 40 -14.66 -14.91 0.96
N ARG A 41 -15.03 -13.77 0.37
CA ARG A 41 -16.42 -13.27 0.35
C ARG A 41 -17.06 -13.31 -1.03
N HIS A 42 -16.33 -13.73 -2.07
CA HIS A 42 -16.79 -13.77 -3.46
C HIS A 42 -17.31 -12.42 -3.99
N ARG A 43 -16.76 -11.31 -3.48
CA ARG A 43 -17.07 -9.94 -3.92
C ARG A 43 -15.92 -9.41 -4.77
N ARG A 44 -16.10 -9.42 -6.09
CA ARG A 44 -15.10 -8.90 -7.02
C ARG A 44 -15.04 -7.37 -6.99
N GLY A 45 -13.81 -6.85 -7.11
CA GLY A 45 -13.53 -5.43 -7.22
C GLY A 45 -12.45 -5.17 -8.27
N HIS A 46 -12.22 -3.90 -8.58
CA HIS A 46 -11.27 -3.50 -9.63
C HIS A 46 -9.82 -3.37 -9.12
N LEU A 47 -9.63 -3.29 -7.80
CA LEU A 47 -8.34 -2.97 -7.20
C LEU A 47 -7.26 -4.04 -7.43
N LEU A 48 -7.61 -5.29 -7.76
CA LEU A 48 -6.64 -6.39 -7.91
C LEU A 48 -6.24 -6.68 -9.36
N GLY A 49 -6.89 -6.03 -10.35
CA GLY A 49 -6.69 -6.37 -11.76
C GLY A 49 -6.39 -5.19 -12.66
N VAL A 50 -6.65 -3.96 -12.22
CA VAL A 50 -6.43 -2.76 -13.02
C VAL A 50 -5.87 -1.61 -12.19
N PRO A 51 -5.09 -0.69 -12.79
CA PRO A 51 -4.68 0.54 -12.14
C PRO A 51 -5.88 1.33 -11.60
N SER A 52 -5.72 1.92 -10.42
CA SER A 52 -6.75 2.72 -9.76
C SER A 52 -6.30 4.17 -9.63
N PRO A 53 -7.08 5.17 -10.12
CA PRO A 53 -6.77 6.58 -9.91
C PRO A 53 -6.67 6.98 -8.43
N ALA A 54 -7.31 6.22 -7.53
CA ALA A 54 -7.23 6.44 -6.09
C ALA A 54 -5.88 5.98 -5.48
N PHE A 55 -5.11 5.15 -6.20
CA PHE A 55 -3.83 4.60 -5.74
C PHE A 55 -2.77 4.67 -6.86
N PRO A 56 -2.37 5.88 -7.29
CA PRO A 56 -1.47 6.06 -8.44
C PRO A 56 -0.05 5.51 -8.20
N ALA A 57 0.33 5.26 -6.95
CA ALA A 57 1.61 4.67 -6.59
C ALA A 57 1.68 3.14 -6.80
N VAL A 58 0.54 2.49 -7.05
CA VAL A 58 0.48 1.04 -7.27
C VAL A 58 0.57 0.74 -8.76
N THR A 59 1.53 -0.11 -9.12
CA THR A 59 1.71 -0.63 -10.47
C THR A 59 1.54 -2.14 -10.49
N PHE A 60 1.00 -2.65 -11.60
CA PHE A 60 0.88 -4.09 -11.84
C PHE A 60 2.10 -4.56 -12.64
N LEU A 61 2.70 -5.65 -12.17
CA LEU A 61 3.82 -6.29 -12.84
C LEU A 61 3.30 -7.35 -13.82
N PRO A 62 3.98 -7.56 -14.97
CA PRO A 62 3.64 -8.61 -15.93
C PRO A 62 3.93 -10.01 -15.40
#